data_AF-A0A0G0FVH2-F1
#
_entry.id   AF-A0A0G0FVH2-F1
#
_cell.length_a   1.000
_cell.length_b   1.000
_cell.length_c   1.000
_cell.angle_alpha   90.00
_cell.angle_beta   90.00
_cell.angle_gamma   90.00
#
_symmetry.space_group_name_H-M   'P 1'
#
loop_
_entity.id
_entity.type
_entity.pdbx_description
1 polymer ?
#
loop_
_entity_poly.entity_id
_entity_poly.type
_entity_poly.pdbx_seq_one_letter_code
_entity_poly.pdbx_strand_id
1 'polypeptide(L)'
;ASVKAKPASSIQHRQFFAAAENMSLASGLPMPKLYVMNSPQINAFASGRDPKHAIICITDGALAKLDKQELEGVIAHEMSHVANYDIRFMTFTAIVIGMISIISEIFLRSLWFSGSGNNSDNKKGNAILLIIGIALAILAPKNKT
;
A
#
# COMPACT_ATOMS: atom_id res chain seq x y z
N ALA A 1 0.23 0.32 -27.27
CA ALA A 1 1.63 0.12 -27.70
C ALA A 1 2.31 -0.76 -26.64
N SER A 2 2.48 -2.08 -26.78
CA SER A 2 3.29 -2.83 -27.76
C SER A 2 4.76 -2.37 -27.80
N VAL A 3 5.37 -2.23 -26.63
CA VAL A 3 6.79 -1.81 -26.51
C VAL A 3 7.80 -2.90 -26.89
N LYS A 4 7.39 -3.98 -27.58
CA LYS A 4 8.24 -5.13 -27.98
C LYS A 4 9.15 -5.67 -26.86
N ALA A 5 8.76 -5.51 -25.60
CA ALA A 5 9.54 -5.97 -24.47
C ALA A 5 9.50 -7.50 -24.39
N LYS A 6 10.65 -8.12 -24.16
CA LYS A 6 10.82 -9.57 -24.02
C LYS A 6 11.10 -9.90 -22.55
N PRO A 7 10.70 -11.09 -22.07
CA PRO A 7 11.05 -11.53 -20.72
C PRO A 7 12.57 -11.48 -20.52
N ALA A 8 13.01 -10.92 -19.41
CA ALA A 8 14.43 -10.88 -19.08
C ALA A 8 14.93 -12.30 -18.78
N SER A 9 16.02 -12.72 -19.43
CA SER A 9 16.73 -13.95 -19.05
C SER A 9 17.56 -13.73 -17.79
N SER A 10 17.40 -14.59 -16.78
CA SER A 10 18.16 -14.55 -15.52
C SER A 10 19.66 -14.78 -15.69
N ILE A 11 20.04 -15.55 -16.73
CA ILE A 11 21.44 -15.81 -17.06
C ILE A 11 22.08 -14.58 -17.71
N GLN A 12 21.39 -13.96 -18.66
CA GLN A 12 21.92 -12.83 -19.44
C GLN A 12 21.86 -11.51 -18.66
N HIS A 13 20.81 -11.30 -17.85
CA HIS A 13 20.55 -10.04 -17.15
C HIS A 13 20.71 -10.18 -15.64
N ARG A 14 21.77 -10.87 -15.19
CA ARG A 14 22.00 -11.16 -13.76
C ARG A 14 21.97 -9.92 -12.88
N GLN A 15 22.58 -8.83 -13.32
CA GLN A 15 22.63 -7.58 -12.55
C GLN A 15 21.24 -6.97 -12.33
N PHE A 16 20.38 -7.06 -13.35
CA PHE A 16 19.00 -6.58 -13.25
C PHE A 16 18.17 -7.41 -12.28
N PHE A 17 18.29 -8.74 -12.35
CA PHE A 17 17.64 -9.64 -11.39
C PHE A 17 18.13 -9.40 -9.96
N ALA A 18 19.44 -9.28 -9.75
CA ALA A 18 20.01 -9.01 -8.44
C ALA A 18 19.54 -7.67 -7.86
N ALA A 19 19.51 -6.61 -8.67
CA ALA A 19 19.02 -5.30 -8.23
C ALA A 19 17.53 -5.36 -7.83
N ALA A 20 16.69 -5.99 -8.67
CA ALA A 20 15.27 -6.13 -8.37
C ALA A 20 15.00 -7.03 -7.15
N GLU A 21 15.78 -8.10 -6.97
CA GLU A 21 15.68 -8.99 -5.81
C GLU A 21 16.09 -8.28 -4.52
N ASN A 22 17.21 -7.54 -4.53
CA ASN A 22 17.64 -6.74 -3.39
C ASN A 22 16.56 -5.73 -2.98
N MET A 23 15.94 -5.05 -3.94
CA MET A 23 14.88 -4.09 -3.66
C MET A 23 13.58 -4.77 -3.18
N SER A 24 13.24 -5.93 -3.74
CA SER A 24 12.10 -6.75 -3.31
C SER A 24 12.25 -7.20 -1.85
N LEU A 25 13.44 -7.69 -1.48
CA LEU A 25 13.76 -8.06 -0.10
C LEU A 25 13.76 -6.86 0.84
N ALA A 26 14.38 -5.75 0.45
CA ALA A 26 14.46 -4.55 1.27
C ALA A 26 13.09 -3.90 1.53
N SER A 27 12.18 -3.95 0.55
CA SER A 27 10.83 -3.38 0.64
C SER A 27 9.78 -4.35 1.16
N GLY A 28 10.10 -5.65 1.30
CA GLY A 28 9.12 -6.68 1.64
C GLY A 28 8.07 -6.93 0.56
N LEU A 29 8.29 -6.43 -0.66
CA LEU A 29 7.38 -6.62 -1.80
C LEU A 29 7.69 -7.92 -2.53
N PRO A 30 6.70 -8.55 -3.19
CA PRO A 30 6.96 -9.70 -4.05
C PRO A 30 7.83 -9.31 -5.26
N MET A 31 8.61 -10.28 -5.76
CA MET A 31 9.48 -10.06 -6.90
C MET A 31 8.66 -9.72 -8.17
N PRO A 32 8.89 -8.55 -8.80
CA PRO A 32 8.17 -8.16 -10.00
C PRO A 32 8.64 -8.98 -11.21
N LYS A 33 7.79 -9.07 -12.23
CA LYS A 33 8.18 -9.67 -13.51
C LYS A 33 9.12 -8.73 -14.25
N LEU A 34 10.26 -9.25 -14.69
CA LEU A 34 11.30 -8.45 -15.33
C LEU A 34 11.26 -8.61 -16.85
N TYR A 35 11.28 -7.48 -17.55
CA TYR A 35 11.28 -7.42 -19.01
C TYR A 35 12.38 -6.50 -19.51
N VAL A 36 12.90 -6.83 -20.69
CA VAL A 36 13.91 -6.03 -21.40
C VAL A 36 13.35 -5.58 -22.73
N MET A 37 13.55 -4.30 -23.02
CA MET A 37 13.16 -3.65 -24.26
C MET A 37 14.37 -3.31 -25.10
N ASN A 38 14.32 -3.64 -26.39
CA ASN A 38 15.36 -3.23 -27.32
C ASN A 38 15.21 -1.73 -27.65
N SER A 39 16.03 -0.90 -27.01
CA SER A 39 16.14 0.53 -27.26
C SER A 39 17.51 1.03 -26.77
N PRO A 40 18.20 1.91 -27.52
CA PRO A 40 19.49 2.47 -27.13
C PRO A 40 19.38 3.59 -26.09
N GLN A 41 18.16 4.05 -25.78
CA GLN A 41 17.89 5.06 -24.77
C GLN A 41 18.05 4.47 -23.37
N ILE A 42 18.44 5.29 -22.39
CA ILE A 42 18.49 4.90 -20.98
C ILE A 42 17.09 5.14 -20.40
N ASN A 43 16.33 4.07 -20.18
CA ASN A 43 14.99 4.18 -19.61
C ASN A 43 14.60 2.90 -18.85
N ALA A 44 13.78 3.06 -17.81
CA ALA A 44 13.10 2.00 -17.09
C ALA A 44 11.73 2.50 -16.63
N PHE A 45 10.75 1.60 -16.49
CA PHE A 45 9.46 1.94 -15.92
C PHE A 45 8.82 0.73 -15.24
N ALA A 46 8.07 0.99 -14.17
CA ALA A 46 7.20 0.04 -13.53
C ALA A 46 5.75 0.12 -14.02
N SER A 47 5.08 -1.02 -14.06
CA SER A 47 3.65 -1.12 -14.34
C SER A 47 3.03 -2.28 -13.56
N GLY A 48 1.74 -2.21 -13.27
CA GLY A 48 1.03 -3.24 -12.51
C GLY A 48 -0.21 -2.66 -11.83
N ARG A 49 -1.19 -3.51 -11.50
CA ARG A 49 -2.37 -3.10 -10.75
C ARG A 49 -2.15 -3.14 -9.24
N ASP A 50 -1.23 -4.00 -8.80
CA ASP A 50 -0.90 -4.26 -7.41
C ASP A 50 0.54 -4.83 -7.35
N PRO A 51 1.19 -4.83 -6.17
CA PRO A 51 2.55 -5.32 -6.03
C PRO A 51 2.75 -6.77 -6.50
N LYS A 52 1.77 -7.67 -6.34
CA LYS A 52 1.89 -9.08 -6.76
C LYS A 52 1.90 -9.25 -8.28
N HIS A 53 1.30 -8.32 -9.00
CA HIS A 53 1.27 -8.30 -10.47
C HIS A 53 2.17 -7.21 -11.06
N ALA A 54 3.15 -6.74 -10.29
CA ALA A 54 4.10 -5.74 -10.74
C ALA A 54 5.03 -6.26 -11.84
N ILE A 55 5.37 -5.36 -12.76
CA ILE A 55 6.24 -5.59 -13.90
C ILE A 55 7.21 -4.42 -13.96
N ILE A 56 8.50 -4.71 -14.08
CA ILE A 56 9.53 -3.71 -14.35
C ILE A 56 10.10 -3.99 -15.73
N CYS A 57 10.09 -2.97 -16.58
CA CYS A 57 10.70 -3.02 -17.90
C CYS A 57 11.91 -2.09 -17.93
N ILE A 58 13.05 -2.58 -18.42
CA ILE A 58 14.26 -1.79 -18.63
C ILE A 58 14.72 -1.88 -20.09
N THR A 59 15.39 -0.86 -20.60
CA THR A 59 15.95 -0.88 -21.95
C THR A 59 17.35 -1.49 -22.01
N ASP A 60 17.72 -2.08 -23.14
CA ASP A 60 19.11 -2.53 -23.42
C ASP A 60 20.12 -1.38 -23.23
N GLY A 61 19.75 -0.17 -23.64
CA GLY A 61 20.58 1.03 -23.49
C GLY A 61 20.84 1.41 -22.03
N ALA A 62 19.88 1.19 -21.13
CA ALA A 62 20.10 1.39 -19.69
C ALA A 62 21.02 0.31 -19.12
N LEU A 63 20.79 -0.97 -19.46
CA LEU A 63 21.63 -2.09 -19.00
C LEU A 63 23.09 -1.99 -19.48
N ALA A 64 23.31 -1.40 -20.65
CA ALA A 64 24.64 -1.26 -21.23
C ALA A 64 25.41 -0.02 -20.73
N LYS A 65 24.70 1.03 -20.27
CA LYS A 65 25.31 2.34 -19.94
C LYS A 65 25.32 2.65 -18.45
N LEU A 66 24.36 2.15 -17.69
CA LEU A 66 24.30 2.38 -16.26
C LEU A 66 25.27 1.45 -15.54
N ASP A 67 25.96 1.98 -14.54
CA ASP A 67 26.70 1.16 -13.62
C ASP A 67 25.77 0.42 -12.64
N LYS A 68 26.34 -0.42 -11.78
CA LYS A 68 25.56 -1.21 -10.81
C LYS A 68 24.76 -0.33 -9.85
N GLN A 69 25.35 0.76 -9.36
CA GLN A 69 24.77 1.63 -8.33
C GLN A 69 23.65 2.48 -8.94
N GLU A 70 23.88 3.01 -10.14
CA GLU A 70 22.89 3.75 -10.92
C GLU A 70 21.71 2.84 -11.29
N LEU A 71 21.99 1.60 -11.72
CA LEU A 71 20.95 0.61 -12.01
C LEU A 71 20.12 0.32 -10.77
N GLU A 72 20.76 0.02 -9.63
CA GLU A 72 20.05 -0.20 -8.36
C GLU A 72 19.22 1.03 -7.95
N GLY A 73 19.72 2.25 -8.14
CA GLY A 73 18.99 3.48 -7.87
C GLY A 73 17.74 3.65 -8.75
N VAL A 74 17.86 3.37 -10.06
CA VAL A 74 16.73 3.41 -10.99
C VAL A 74 15.70 2.33 -10.64
N ILE A 75 16.13 1.11 -10.36
CA ILE A 75 15.22 0.02 -9.96
C ILE A 75 14.54 0.33 -8.62
N ALA A 76 15.26 0.93 -7.67
CA ALA A 76 14.67 1.38 -6.40
C ALA A 76 13.58 2.44 -6.63
N HIS A 77 13.84 3.42 -7.50
CA HIS A 77 12.86 4.44 -7.86
C HIS A 77 11.59 3.80 -8.45
N GLU A 78 11.73 2.91 -9.42
CA GLU A 78 10.60 2.23 -10.05
C GLU A 78 9.87 1.28 -9.09
N MET A 79 10.60 0.58 -8.20
CA MET A 79 10.01 -0.26 -7.17
C MET A 79 9.22 0.58 -6.15
N SER A 80 9.66 1.80 -5.85
CA SER A 80 8.90 2.73 -4.99
C SER A 80 7.56 3.11 -5.62
N HIS A 81 7.47 3.21 -6.95
CA HIS A 81 6.21 3.42 -7.64
C HIS A 81 5.28 2.22 -7.46
N VAL A 82 5.80 0.99 -7.55
CA VAL A 82 5.03 -0.23 -7.24
C VAL A 82 4.55 -0.23 -5.79
N ALA A 83 5.41 0.14 -4.84
CA ALA A 83 5.06 0.25 -3.43
C ALA A 83 3.96 1.30 -3.19
N ASN A 84 4.03 2.44 -3.89
CA ASN A 84 3.08 3.53 -3.73
C ASN A 84 1.66 3.20 -4.25
N TYR A 85 1.49 2.15 -5.06
CA TYR A 85 0.15 1.62 -5.33
C TYR A 85 -0.51 1.02 -4.09
N ASP A 86 0.26 0.55 -3.11
CA ASP A 86 -0.24 0.16 -1.78
C ASP A 86 -0.65 1.39 -0.94
N ILE A 87 0.01 2.53 -1.12
CA ILE A 87 -0.37 3.78 -0.43
C ILE A 87 -1.80 4.22 -0.80
N ARG A 88 -2.32 3.92 -2.00
CA ARG A 88 -3.74 4.16 -2.31
C ARG A 88 -4.67 3.32 -1.44
N PHE A 89 -4.32 2.05 -1.21
CA PHE A 89 -5.07 1.16 -0.32
C PHE A 89 -4.94 1.59 1.14
N MET A 90 -3.74 1.98 1.58
CA MET A 90 -3.50 2.54 2.90
C MET A 90 -4.30 3.84 3.11
N THR A 91 -4.33 4.73 2.13
CA THR A 91 -5.12 5.98 2.17
C THR A 91 -6.61 5.68 2.23
N PHE A 92 -7.11 4.73 1.42
CA PHE A 92 -8.50 4.29 1.50
C PHE A 92 -8.85 3.71 2.88
N THR A 93 -7.98 2.87 3.42
CA THR A 93 -8.13 2.26 4.74
C THR A 93 -8.14 3.33 5.83
N ALA A 94 -7.22 4.30 5.77
CA ALA A 94 -7.17 5.42 6.70
C ALA A 94 -8.45 6.27 6.65
N ILE A 95 -9.00 6.52 5.46
CA ILE A 95 -10.29 7.23 5.30
C ILE A 95 -11.41 6.43 5.97
N VAL A 96 -11.53 5.13 5.70
CA VAL A 96 -12.58 4.28 6.28
C VAL A 96 -12.47 4.22 7.81
N ILE A 97 -11.27 4.03 8.36
CA ILE A 97 -11.02 4.04 9.81
C ILE A 97 -11.37 5.41 10.40
N GLY A 98 -10.96 6.50 9.76
CA GLY A 98 -11.28 7.86 10.18
C GLY A 98 -12.79 8.12 10.22
N MET A 99 -13.52 7.68 9.19
CA MET A 99 -14.98 7.79 9.14
C MET A 99 -15.65 7.00 10.27
N ILE A 100 -15.21 5.77 10.55
CA ILE A 100 -15.73 4.95 11.64
C ILE A 100 -15.48 5.62 13.00
N SER A 101 -14.30 6.20 13.21
CA SER A 101 -13.95 6.91 14.43
C SER A 101 -14.87 8.11 14.67
N ILE A 102 -15.11 8.95 13.65
CA ILE A 102 -16.00 10.11 13.75
C ILE A 102 -17.43 9.69 14.08
N ILE A 103 -17.97 8.68 13.40
CA ILE A 103 -19.33 8.17 13.65
C ILE A 103 -19.43 7.61 15.08
N SER A 104 -18.42 6.86 15.52
CA SER A 104 -18.36 6.29 16.87
C SER A 104 -18.32 7.39 17.94
N GLU A 105 -17.55 8.45 17.72
CA GLU A 105 -17.45 9.60 18.63
C GLU A 105 -18.78 10.36 18.74
N ILE A 106 -19.43 10.64 17.60
CA ILE A 106 -20.75 11.30 17.58
C ILE A 106 -21.78 10.44 18.32
N PHE A 107 -21.79 9.12 18.08
CA PHE A 107 -22.71 8.19 18.72
C PHE A 107 -22.50 8.13 20.24
N LEU A 108 -21.25 7.97 20.70
CA LEU A 108 -20.92 7.96 22.13
C LEU A 108 -21.27 9.29 22.81
N ARG A 109 -20.98 10.43 22.16
CA ARG A 109 -21.35 11.75 22.67
C ARG A 109 -22.86 11.95 22.73
N SER A 110 -23.59 11.43 21.74
CA SER A 110 -25.06 11.45 21.71
C SER A 110 -25.65 10.64 22.86
N LEU A 111 -25.10 9.46 23.18
CA LEU A 111 -25.53 8.66 24.33
C LEU A 111 -25.30 9.37 25.67
N TRP A 112 -24.15 10.04 25.84
CA TRP A 112 -23.87 10.82 27.05
C TRP A 112 -24.76 12.06 27.18
N PHE A 113 -25.00 12.80 26.09
CA PHE A 113 -25.91 13.96 26.12
C PHE A 113 -27.39 13.54 26.22
N SER A 114 -27.78 12.40 25.64
CA SER A 114 -29.11 11.81 25.79
C SER A 114 -29.38 11.27 27.19
N GLY A 115 -28.35 10.96 27.97
CA GLY A 115 -28.46 10.55 29.37
C GLY A 115 -28.81 11.67 30.35
N SER A 116 -28.78 12.94 29.92
CA SER A 116 -29.18 14.10 30.72
C SER A 116 -30.68 14.41 30.65
N GLY A 117 -31.45 13.63 29.88
CA GLY A 117 -32.91 13.70 29.79
C GLY A 117 -33.57 12.69 30.73
N ASN A 118 -34.02 13.19 31.87
CA ASN A 118 -34.82 12.49 32.87
C ASN A 118 -36.03 11.75 32.26
N ASN A 119 -35.94 10.44 32.01
CA ASN A 119 -37.13 9.60 31.86
C ASN A 119 -36.87 8.16 32.32
N SER A 120 -37.59 7.75 33.36
CA SER A 120 -37.27 6.67 34.29
C SER A 120 -37.64 5.25 33.84
N ASP A 121 -38.12 5.03 32.61
CA ASP A 121 -38.93 3.82 32.34
C ASP A 121 -38.33 2.78 31.36
N ASN A 122 -37.16 3.02 30.74
CA ASN A 122 -36.57 2.07 29.75
C ASN A 122 -35.17 1.56 30.11
N LYS A 123 -35.03 0.96 31.30
CA LYS A 123 -33.76 0.47 31.87
C LYS A 123 -33.07 -0.67 31.09
N LYS A 124 -33.84 -1.48 30.33
CA LYS A 124 -33.29 -2.64 29.60
C LYS A 124 -32.68 -2.28 28.23
N GLY A 125 -33.30 -1.38 27.47
CA GLY A 125 -32.76 -0.93 26.18
C GLY A 125 -31.48 -0.09 26.35
N ASN A 126 -31.42 0.70 27.42
CA ASN A 126 -30.26 1.54 27.72
C ASN A 126 -29.03 0.71 28.16
N ALA A 127 -29.24 -0.43 28.83
CA ALA A 127 -28.15 -1.33 29.21
C ALA A 127 -27.49 -2.04 28.01
N ILE A 128 -28.29 -2.45 27.02
CA ILE A 128 -27.79 -3.06 25.78
C ILE A 128 -27.01 -2.04 24.95
N LEU A 129 -27.51 -0.81 24.84
CA LEU A 129 -26.79 0.29 24.18
C LEU A 129 -25.47 0.64 24.90
N LEU A 130 -25.45 0.58 26.24
CA LEU A 130 -24.23 0.75 27.04
C LEU A 130 -23.20 -0.35 26.76
N ILE A 131 -23.62 -1.62 26.70
CA ILE A 131 -22.72 -2.74 26.41
C ILE A 131 -22.15 -2.63 24.99
N ILE A 132 -23.00 -2.29 24.00
CA ILE A 132 -22.55 -2.05 22.62
C ILE A 132 -21.60 -0.86 22.56
N GLY A 133 -21.89 0.23 23.28
CA GLY A 133 -21.02 1.40 23.38
C GLY A 133 -19.65 1.08 23.97
N ILE A 134 -19.60 0.25 25.03
CA ILE A 134 -18.35 -0.21 25.63
C ILE A 134 -17.56 -1.11 24.67
N ALA A 135 -18.24 -2.04 23.98
CA ALA A 135 -17.60 -2.89 22.99
C ALA A 135 -16.99 -2.08 21.84
N LEU A 136 -17.74 -1.10 21.31
CA LEU A 136 -17.25 -0.18 20.28
C LEU A 136 -16.12 0.72 20.79
N ALA A 137 -16.15 1.17 22.05
CA ALA A 137 -15.06 1.95 22.65
C ALA A 137 -13.78 1.13 22.88
N ILE A 138 -13.88 -0.18 23.03
CA ILE A 138 -12.73 -1.09 23.09
C ILE A 138 -12.15 -1.34 21.70
N LEU A 139 -13.00 -1.50 20.69
CA LEU A 139 -12.57 -1.64 19.29
C LEU A 139 -12.08 -0.32 18.67
N ALA A 140 -12.50 0.82 19.22
CA ALA A 140 -12.02 2.12 18.78
C ALA A 140 -10.50 2.18 18.95
N PRO A 141 -9.75 2.53 17.90
CA PRO A 141 -8.30 2.56 17.96
C PRO A 141 -7.86 3.55 19.03
N LYS A 142 -7.29 3.03 20.12
CA LYS A 142 -6.72 3.86 21.19
C LYS A 142 -5.40 4.41 20.68
N ASN A 143 -5.42 5.65 20.20
CA ASN A 143 -4.22 6.42 19.95
C ASN A 143 -3.51 6.65 21.29
N LYS A 144 -2.65 5.71 21.69
CA LYS A 144 -1.62 5.98 22.68
C LYS A 144 -0.55 6.79 21.96
N THR A 145 -0.60 8.09 22.21
CA THR A 145 0.54 9.02 22.08
C THR A 145 1.80 8.44 22.71
#